data_AF-A0A6M1R4Z3-F1
#
_entry.id   AF-A0A6M1R4Z3-F1
#
_cell.length_a   1.000
_cell.length_b   1.000
_cell.length_c   1.000
_cell.angle_alpha   90.00
_cell.angle_beta   90.00
_cell.angle_gamma   90.00
#
_symmetry.space_group_name_H-M   'P 1'
#
loop_
_entity.id
_entity.type
_entity.pdbx_description
1 polymer ?
#
loop_
_entity_poly.entity_id
_entity_poly.type
_entity_poly.pdbx_seq_one_letter_code
_entity_poly.pdbx_strand_id
1 'polypeptide(L)'
;MNTWREQEVAEFYVEVSSKRTVGDVGAEYERTGSGKDWQQCMRLSFEGFNNSRILSLDDIWRDLIENKKTTFTGEVLALETIVKFGDTMQLETPYKVQIKVTH
;
A
#
# COMPACT_ATOMS: atom_id res chain seq x y z
N MET A 1 9.35 -12.44 19.75
CA MET A 1 8.02 -12.65 19.14
C MET A 1 7.50 -11.28 18.78
N ASN A 2 7.54 -10.89 17.49
CA ASN A 2 7.01 -9.58 17.09
C ASN A 2 5.52 -9.72 16.80
N THR A 3 4.72 -9.32 17.78
CA THR A 3 3.25 -9.38 17.82
C THR A 3 2.58 -8.14 17.21
N TRP A 4 3.30 -7.35 16.40
CA TRP A 4 2.76 -6.09 15.85
C TRP A 4 1.47 -6.28 15.05
N ARG A 5 1.30 -7.43 14.38
CA ARG A 5 0.05 -7.77 13.69
C ARG A 5 -1.13 -7.95 14.64
N GLU A 6 -0.90 -8.19 15.92
CA GLU A 6 -1.97 -8.32 16.92
C GLU A 6 -2.38 -6.97 17.53
N GLN A 7 -1.65 -5.89 17.23
CA GLN A 7 -1.94 -4.56 17.76
C GLN A 7 -3.12 -3.92 17.02
N GLU A 8 -3.87 -3.12 17.77
CA GLU A 8 -5.01 -2.35 17.29
C GLU A 8 -4.63 -0.88 17.17
N VAL A 9 -5.23 -0.20 16.21
CA VAL A 9 -5.18 1.25 16.09
C VAL A 9 -6.56 1.81 16.44
N ALA A 10 -6.62 2.97 17.07
CA ALA A 10 -7.89 3.64 17.32
C ALA A 10 -8.60 3.94 15.99
N GLU A 11 -7.88 4.53 15.04
CA GLU A 11 -8.37 4.86 13.70
C GLU A 11 -7.22 4.89 12.68
N PHE A 12 -7.53 4.65 11.41
CA PHE A 12 -6.60 4.87 10.31
C PHE A 12 -7.25 5.42 9.04
N TYR A 13 -6.42 5.99 8.18
CA TYR A 13 -6.72 6.40 6.82
C TYR A 13 -5.57 5.98 5.89
N VAL A 14 -5.89 5.39 4.75
CA VAL A 14 -4.96 5.03 3.67
C VAL A 14 -5.45 5.65 2.37
N GLU A 15 -4.54 6.31 1.67
CA GLU A 15 -4.73 6.81 0.31
C GLU A 15 -3.58 6.31 -0.56
N VAL A 16 -3.92 5.79 -1.74
CA VAL A 16 -2.95 5.41 -2.77
C VAL A 16 -3.35 6.06 -4.08
N SER A 17 -2.46 6.86 -4.66
CA SER A 17 -2.66 7.54 -5.93
C SER A 17 -1.53 7.19 -6.91
N SER A 18 -1.86 6.92 -8.16
CA SER A 18 -0.83 6.72 -9.19
C SER A 18 -0.38 8.07 -9.75
N LYS A 19 0.86 8.09 -10.23
CA LYS A 19 1.40 9.23 -10.98
C LYS A 19 0.92 9.27 -12.44
N ARG A 20 0.01 8.39 -12.87
CA ARG A 20 -0.18 8.05 -14.28
C ARG A 20 -0.88 9.10 -15.15
N THR A 21 -1.29 10.25 -14.64
CA THR A 21 -1.89 11.26 -15.53
C THR A 21 -1.70 12.69 -15.04
N VAL A 22 -1.31 13.56 -15.98
CA VAL A 22 -1.43 15.03 -15.87
C VAL A 22 -2.92 15.34 -15.89
N GLY A 23 -3.53 15.35 -14.72
CA GLY A 23 -4.97 15.49 -14.52
C GLY A 23 -5.33 14.82 -13.23
N ASP A 24 -6.05 15.54 -12.37
CA ASP A 24 -6.44 15.20 -11.00
C ASP A 24 -7.36 13.96 -10.96
N VAL A 25 -6.84 12.79 -11.32
CA VAL A 25 -7.50 11.51 -11.08
C VAL A 25 -7.19 11.22 -9.62
N GLY A 26 -8.20 11.35 -8.76
CA GLY A 26 -8.08 11.17 -7.31
C GLY A 26 -7.52 9.80 -6.90
N ALA A 27 -7.57 9.50 -5.60
CA ALA A 27 -7.03 8.25 -5.07
C ALA A 27 -7.54 7.01 -5.85
N GLU A 28 -6.60 6.16 -6.33
CA GLU A 28 -6.94 4.84 -6.89
C GLU A 28 -7.45 3.89 -5.81
N TYR A 29 -7.07 4.15 -4.56
CA TYR A 29 -7.56 3.46 -3.40
C TYR A 29 -7.63 4.41 -2.21
N GLU A 30 -8.77 4.41 -1.55
CA GLU A 30 -8.96 5.09 -0.27
C GLU A 30 -9.66 4.14 0.70
N ARG A 31 -9.17 4.10 1.94
CA ARG A 31 -9.84 3.36 3.01
C ARG A 31 -9.60 3.98 4.37
N THR A 32 -10.67 4.05 5.16
CA THR A 32 -10.62 4.28 6.61
C THR A 32 -11.02 3.03 7.37
N GLY A 33 -10.65 2.97 8.65
CA GLY A 33 -11.07 1.90 9.54
C GLY A 33 -10.48 2.06 10.94
N SER A 34 -10.64 1.03 11.76
CA SER A 34 -10.16 1.00 13.14
C SER A 34 -9.78 -0.43 13.57
N GLY A 35 -9.26 -0.59 14.78
CA GLY A 35 -8.89 -1.88 15.35
C GLY A 35 -7.83 -2.58 14.50
N LYS A 36 -8.18 -3.74 13.92
CA LYS A 36 -7.29 -4.55 13.07
C LYS A 36 -7.60 -4.45 11.58
N ASP A 37 -8.55 -3.60 11.17
CA ASP A 37 -8.96 -3.49 9.76
C ASP A 37 -7.80 -3.04 8.85
N TRP A 38 -6.78 -2.39 9.42
CA TRP A 38 -5.56 -2.01 8.71
C TRP A 38 -4.83 -3.20 8.09
N GLN A 39 -4.98 -4.41 8.64
CA GLN A 39 -4.37 -5.62 8.09
C GLN A 39 -4.81 -5.90 6.64
N GLN A 40 -6.05 -5.53 6.31
CA GLN A 40 -6.59 -5.67 4.95
C GLN A 40 -5.98 -4.65 3.97
N CYS A 41 -5.23 -3.67 4.48
CA CYS A 41 -4.54 -2.65 3.70
C CYS A 41 -3.03 -2.94 3.57
N MET A 42 -2.55 -4.10 4.02
CA MET A 42 -1.12 -4.45 3.96
C MET A 42 -0.66 -4.83 2.56
N ARG A 43 -1.55 -5.37 1.73
CA ARG A 43 -1.25 -5.79 0.37
C ARG A 43 -2.41 -5.44 -0.53
N LEU A 44 -2.21 -4.46 -1.40
CA LEU A 44 -3.24 -3.96 -2.32
C LEU A 44 -2.97 -4.52 -3.71
N SER A 45 -4.06 -4.84 -4.41
CA SER A 45 -4.03 -5.38 -5.77
C SER A 45 -4.71 -4.39 -6.70
N PHE A 46 -3.98 -3.95 -7.71
CA PHE A 46 -4.47 -3.03 -8.74
C PHE A 46 -4.46 -3.74 -10.10
N GLU A 47 -5.32 -3.30 -11.02
CA GLU A 47 -5.30 -3.80 -12.40
C GLU A 47 -3.94 -3.47 -13.05
N GLY A 48 -3.22 -4.43 -13.60
CA GLY A 48 -1.94 -4.23 -14.29
C GLY A 48 -2.06 -4.40 -15.80
N PHE A 49 -0.92 -4.59 -16.47
CA PHE A 49 -0.86 -4.73 -17.91
C PHE A 49 -1.39 -6.08 -18.40
N ASN A 50 -0.89 -7.17 -17.82
CA ASN A 50 -1.32 -8.55 -18.10
C ASN A 50 -1.87 -9.23 -16.84
N ASN A 51 -1.39 -8.85 -15.66
CA ASN A 51 -1.76 -9.41 -14.36
C ASN A 51 -2.02 -8.29 -13.35
N SER A 52 -2.34 -8.63 -12.10
CA SER A 52 -2.46 -7.64 -11.04
C SER A 52 -1.11 -7.05 -10.63
N ARG A 53 -1.07 -5.72 -10.48
CA ARG A 53 -0.01 -4.97 -9.80
C ARG A 53 -0.21 -5.11 -8.29
N ILE A 54 0.79 -5.61 -7.59
CA ILE A 54 0.74 -5.81 -6.15
C ILE A 54 1.56 -4.74 -5.44
N LEU A 55 0.91 -3.95 -4.59
CA LEU A 55 1.55 -3.00 -3.70
C LEU A 55 1.62 -3.59 -2.28
N SER A 56 2.82 -3.84 -1.77
CA SER A 56 3.00 -4.26 -0.37
C SER A 56 3.32 -3.05 0.50
N LEU A 57 2.56 -2.91 1.58
CA LEU A 57 2.69 -1.90 2.63
C LEU A 57 3.08 -2.55 3.98
N ASP A 58 3.50 -3.82 3.97
CA ASP A 58 3.83 -4.61 5.17
C ASP A 58 4.86 -3.90 6.07
N ASP A 59 5.97 -3.47 5.49
CA ASP A 59 7.06 -2.83 6.25
C ASP A 59 6.67 -1.44 6.77
N ILE A 60 5.80 -0.73 6.03
CA ILE A 60 5.28 0.58 6.43
C ILE A 60 4.32 0.41 7.61
N TRP A 61 3.39 -0.54 7.54
CA TRP A 61 2.49 -0.83 8.66
C TRP A 61 3.27 -1.32 9.87
N ARG A 62 4.28 -2.18 9.69
CA ARG A 62 5.14 -2.61 10.80
C ARG A 62 5.80 -1.41 11.46
N ASP A 63 6.38 -0.50 10.68
CA ASP A 63 7.03 0.71 11.20
C ASP A 63 6.05 1.65 11.92
N LEU A 64 4.85 1.86 11.35
CA LEU A 64 3.80 2.68 11.97
C LEU A 64 3.36 2.13 13.32
N ILE A 65 3.16 0.82 13.42
CA ILE A 65 2.68 0.13 14.62
C ILE A 65 3.79 0.00 15.66
N GLU A 66 4.94 -0.59 15.31
CA GLU A 66 6.01 -0.87 16.27
C GLU A 66 6.62 0.42 16.85
N ASN A 67 6.72 1.48 16.04
CA ASN A 67 7.31 2.75 16.46
C ASN A 67 6.26 3.82 16.84
N LYS A 68 4.97 3.44 16.91
CA LYS A 68 3.84 4.36 17.20
C LYS A 68 3.86 5.64 16.37
N LYS A 69 4.26 5.54 15.11
CA LYS A 69 4.22 6.67 14.18
C LYS A 69 2.78 6.91 13.76
N THR A 70 2.41 8.18 13.63
CA THR A 70 1.04 8.57 13.27
C THR A 70 0.87 8.79 11.77
N THR A 71 1.96 8.92 11.01
CA THR A 71 1.88 9.22 9.58
C THR A 71 3.00 8.56 8.77
N PHE A 72 2.66 8.18 7.55
CA PHE A 72 3.59 7.84 6.48
C PHE A 72 3.17 8.59 5.21
N THR A 73 4.14 9.11 4.46
CA THR A 73 3.92 9.65 3.12
C THR A 73 5.16 9.36 2.28
N GLY A 74 4.99 8.67 1.17
CA GLY A 74 6.12 8.27 0.34
C GLY A 74 5.70 7.64 -0.98
N GLU A 75 6.70 7.30 -1.78
CA GLU A 75 6.52 6.49 -2.98
C GLU A 75 6.75 5.02 -2.67
N VAL A 76 5.87 4.16 -3.17
CA VAL A 76 5.97 2.70 -3.04
C VAL A 76 5.78 2.08 -4.43
N LEU A 77 6.61 1.11 -4.77
CA LEU A 77 6.57 0.44 -6.06
C LEU A 77 5.60 -0.75 -6.00
N ALA A 78 4.56 -0.71 -6.83
CA ALA A 78 3.75 -1.89 -7.11
C ALA A 78 4.47 -2.77 -8.14
N LEU A 79 4.44 -4.07 -7.90
CA LEU A 79 5.16 -5.06 -8.69
C LEU A 79 4.17 -5.90 -9.49
N GLU A 80 4.45 -6.09 -10.77
CA GLU A 80 3.68 -6.97 -11.66
C GLU A 80 4.64 -7.93 -12.36
N THR A 81 4.33 -9.22 -12.35
CA THR A 81 5.08 -10.21 -13.13
C THR A 81 4.46 -10.34 -14.52
N ILE A 82 5.25 -10.06 -15.56
CA ILE A 82 4.84 -10.17 -16.96
C ILE A 82 5.76 -11.13 -17.72
N VAL A 83 5.21 -11.79 -18.74
CA VAL A 83 5.97 -12.63 -19.67
C VAL A 83 6.13 -11.89 -21.00
N LYS A 84 7.36 -11.68 -21.45
CA LYS A 84 7.66 -11.05 -22.74
C LYS A 84 8.70 -11.87 -23.48
N PHE A 85 8.39 -12.28 -24.71
CA PHE A 85 9.28 -13.09 -25.55
C PHE A 85 9.78 -14.40 -24.90
N GLY A 86 9.01 -14.98 -23.97
CA GLY A 86 9.38 -16.21 -23.26
C GLY A 86 10.10 -15.98 -21.93
N ASP A 87 10.52 -14.74 -21.63
CA ASP A 87 11.16 -14.38 -20.37
C ASP A 87 10.15 -13.81 -19.38
N THR A 88 10.33 -14.18 -18.10
CA THR A 88 9.60 -13.58 -16.97
C THR A 88 10.35 -12.34 -16.49
N MET A 89 9.67 -11.20 -16.47
CA MET A 89 10.20 -9.95 -15.94
C MET A 89 9.24 -9.31 -14.94
N GLN A 90 9.81 -8.47 -14.07
CA GLN A 90 9.05 -7.75 -13.05
C GLN A 90 8.95 -6.27 -13.45
N LEU A 91 7.72 -5.81 -13.67
CA LEU A 91 7.42 -4.42 -13.95
C LEU A 91 7.16 -3.69 -12.63
N GLU A 92 7.81 -2.54 -12.45
CA GLU A 92 7.65 -1.68 -11.29
C GLU A 92 6.81 -0.46 -11.67
N THR A 93 5.77 -0.18 -10.90
CA THR A 93 4.92 1.01 -11.08
C THR A 93 4.92 1.83 -9.80
N PRO A 94 5.35 3.10 -9.81
CA PRO A 94 5.34 3.94 -8.63
C PRO A 94 3.93 4.42 -8.26
N TYR A 95 3.66 4.36 -6.96
CA TYR A 95 2.46 4.88 -6.33
C TYR A 95 2.82 5.84 -5.20
N LYS A 96 2.10 6.96 -5.11
CA LYS A 96 2.16 7.81 -3.92
C LYS A 96 1.22 7.23 -2.87
N VAL A 97 1.74 6.99 -1.68
CA VAL A 97 1.00 6.40 -0.57
C VAL A 97 1.03 7.37 0.60
N GLN A 98 -0.14 7.60 1.18
CA GLN A 98 -0.31 8.33 2.43
C GLN A 98 -1.07 7.46 3.42
N ILE A 99 -0.51 7.29 4.62
CA ILE A 99 -1.18 6.59 5.72
C ILE A 99 -1.19 7.50 6.93
N LYS A 100 -2.33 7.59 7.61
CA LYS A 100 -2.48 8.27 8.90
C LYS A 100 -3.06 7.28 9.90
N VAL A 101 -2.54 7.28 11.13
CA VAL A 101 -2.90 6.35 12.20
C VAL A 101 -3.03 7.11 13.51
N THR A 102 -4.08 6.79 14.26
CA THR A 102 -4.28 7.18 15.66
C THR A 102 -4.14 5.91 16.49
N HIS A 103 -3.28 5.92 17.53
CA HIS A 103 -3.00 4.79 18.41
C HIS A 103 -3.85 4.81 19.68
#